data_AF-A0AAD0LA99-F1
#
_entry.id   AF-A0AAD0LA99-F1
#
_cell.length_a   1.000
_cell.length_b   1.000
_cell.length_c   1.000
_cell.angle_alpha   90.00
_cell.angle_beta   90.00
_cell.angle_gamma   90.00
#
_symmetry.space_group_name_H-M   'P 1'
#
loop_
_entity.id
_entity.type
_entity.pdbx_description
1 polymer ?
#
loop_
_entity_poly.entity_id
_entity_poly.type
_entity_poly.pdbx_seq_one_letter_code
_entity_poly.pdbx_strand_id
1 'polypeptide(L)' 'MSPNSVATKAIDAAIETMLLPGAGQVEEAKAETLVVAYFSLLAIDSNEFKHYCERIRRIAERRKEVA' A
#
# COMPACT_ATOMS: atom_id res chain seq x y z
N MET A 1 -11.33 -15.78 -9.34
CA MET A 1 -10.55 -14.90 -8.44
C MET A 1 -11.52 -14.27 -7.44
N SER A 2 -11.17 -14.19 -6.16
CA SER A 2 -12.00 -13.50 -5.16
C SER A 2 -11.71 -11.99 -5.16
N PRO A 3 -12.67 -11.12 -4.77
CA PRO A 3 -12.43 -9.69 -4.63
C PRO A 3 -11.21 -9.38 -3.75
N ASN A 4 -11.07 -10.09 -2.64
CA ASN A 4 -9.91 -10.00 -1.75
C ASN A 4 -8.59 -10.34 -2.47
N SER A 5 -8.54 -11.43 -3.26
CA SER A 5 -7.31 -11.80 -3.98
C SER A 5 -6.89 -10.79 -5.06
N VAL A 6 -7.84 -10.01 -5.59
CA VAL A 6 -7.55 -8.92 -6.53
C VAL A 6 -7.05 -7.69 -5.76
N ALA A 7 -7.71 -7.34 -4.66
CA ALA A 7 -7.34 -6.23 -3.81
C ALA A 7 -5.92 -6.38 -3.25
N THR A 8 -5.61 -7.53 -2.64
CA THR A 8 -4.28 -7.78 -2.04
C THR A 8 -3.17 -7.69 -3.08
N LYS A 9 -3.33 -8.30 -4.26
CA LYS A 9 -2.37 -8.19 -5.37
C LYS A 9 -2.19 -6.76 -5.87
N ALA A 10 -3.27 -5.99 -5.99
CA ALA A 10 -3.21 -4.62 -6.44
C ALA A 10 -2.49 -3.72 -5.43
N ILE A 11 -2.74 -3.93 -4.13
CA ILE A 11 -2.06 -3.21 -3.04
C ILE A 11 -0.57 -3.60 -3.00
N ASP A 12 -0.26 -4.89 -3.05
CA ASP A 12 1.13 -5.36 -3.05
C ASP A 12 1.92 -4.78 -4.22
N ALA A 13 1.35 -4.80 -5.43
CA ALA A 13 1.99 -4.19 -6.60
C ALA A 13 2.21 -2.68 -6.43
N ALA A 14 1.27 -1.95 -5.81
CA ALA A 14 1.44 -0.53 -5.54
C ALA A 14 2.55 -0.28 -4.51
N ILE A 15 2.62 -1.08 -3.45
CA ILE A 15 3.69 -1.00 -2.45
C ILE A 15 5.05 -1.33 -3.07
N GLU A 16 5.13 -2.30 -3.98
CA GLU A 16 6.36 -2.63 -4.69
C GLU A 16 6.88 -1.44 -5.52
N THR A 17 5.99 -0.64 -6.11
CA THR A 17 6.42 0.58 -6.82
C THR A 17 7.09 1.60 -5.90
N MET A 18 6.78 1.62 -4.60
CA MET A 18 7.44 2.49 -3.62
C MET A 18 8.90 2.10 -3.36
N LEU A 19 9.31 0.88 -3.73
CA LEU A 19 10.68 0.38 -3.56
C LEU A 19 11.59 0.66 -4.76
N LEU A 20 11.03 1.18 -5.86
CA LEU A 20 11.79 1.47 -7.07
C LEU A 20 12.69 2.71 -6.87
N PRO A 21 13.87 2.75 -7.50
CA PRO A 21 14.70 3.96 -7.54
C PRO A 21 13.91 5.14 -8.11
N GLY A 22 13.91 6.27 -7.41
CA GLY A 22 13.18 7.47 -7.82
C GLY A 22 11.69 7.47 -7.46
N ALA A 23 11.16 6.42 -6.81
CA ALA A 23 9.85 6.48 -6.19
C ALA A 23 9.78 7.66 -5.22
N GLY A 24 8.61 8.29 -5.12
CA GLY A 24 8.35 9.58 -4.49
C GLY A 24 7.12 9.57 -3.58
N GLN A 25 6.56 10.75 -3.37
CA GLN A 25 5.28 10.94 -2.69
C GLN A 25 4.11 10.39 -3.52
N VAL A 26 4.27 10.29 -4.84
CA VAL A 26 3.21 9.82 -5.76
C VAL A 26 2.93 8.34 -5.54
N GLU A 27 3.97 7.51 -5.44
CA GLU A 27 3.84 6.07 -5.19
C GLU A 27 3.27 5.78 -3.80
N GLU A 28 3.66 6.58 -2.80
CA GLU A 28 3.09 6.53 -1.45
C GLU A 28 1.60 6.84 -1.46
N ALA A 29 1.19 7.97 -2.04
CA ALA A 29 -0.21 8.37 -2.15
C ALA A 29 -1.05 7.34 -2.93
N LYS A 30 -0.48 6.72 -3.97
CA LYS A 30 -1.14 5.65 -4.73
C LYS A 30 -1.39 4.41 -3.87
N ALA A 31 -0.38 3.97 -3.10
CA ALA A 31 -0.53 2.82 -2.22
C ALA A 31 -1.57 3.08 -1.12
N GLU A 32 -1.53 4.25 -0.48
CA GLU A 32 -2.51 4.66 0.53
C GLU A 32 -3.94 4.70 -0.03
N THR A 33 -4.11 5.32 -1.21
CA THR A 33 -5.42 5.43 -1.86
C THR A 33 -6.00 4.05 -2.17
N LEU A 34 -5.19 3.09 -2.64
CA LEU A 34 -5.67 1.74 -2.93
C LEU A 34 -6.07 0.98 -1.66
N VAL A 35 -5.30 1.11 -0.58
CA VAL A 35 -5.63 0.47 0.70
C VAL A 35 -6.97 1.00 1.23
N VAL A 36 -7.16 2.32 1.23
CA VAL A 36 -8.42 2.95 1.67
C VAL A 36 -9.59 2.57 0.75
N ALA A 37 -9.39 2.57 -0.56
CA ALA A 37 -10.43 2.22 -1.52
C ALA A 37 -10.90 0.77 -1.32
N TYR A 38 -9.98 -0.20 -1.23
CA TYR A 38 -10.35 -1.60 -1.07
C TYR A 38 -10.95 -1.91 0.30
N PHE A 39 -10.53 -1.21 1.35
CA PHE A 39 -11.18 -1.32 2.66
C PHE A 39 -12.61 -0.76 2.62
N SER A 40 -12.82 0.40 1.98
CA SER A 40 -14.14 1.02 1.83
C SER A 40 -15.11 0.14 1.02
N LEU A 41 -14.58 -0.63 0.08
CA LEU A 41 -15.33 -1.59 -0.74
C LEU A 41 -15.51 -2.96 -0.06
N LEU A 42 -15.08 -3.12 1.20
CA LEU A 42 -15.13 -4.38 1.94
C LEU A 42 -14.39 -5.53 1.24
N ALA A 43 -13.40 -5.21 0.41
CA ALA A 43 -12.57 -6.20 -0.28
C ALA A 43 -11.41 -6.70 0.59
N ILE A 44 -11.01 -5.91 1.59
CA ILE A 44 -10.06 -6.30 2.64
C ILE A 44 -10.66 -6.01 4.02
N ASP A 45 -10.24 -6.76 5.04
CA ASP A 45 -10.70 -6.57 6.41
C ASP A 45 -9.84 -5.58 7.22
N SER A 46 -10.20 -5.34 8.48
CA SER A 46 -9.48 -4.41 9.36
C SER A 46 -8.06 -4.84 9.69
N ASN A 47 -7.78 -6.15 9.72
CA ASN A 47 -6.44 -6.67 9.98
C ASN A 47 -5.54 -6.46 8.76
N GLU A 48 -6.05 -6.74 7.57
CA GLU A 48 -5.37 -6.47 6.30
C GLU A 48 -5.13 -4.98 6.10
N PHE A 49 -6.14 -4.14 6.36
CA PHE A 49 -6.00 -2.69 6.32
C PHE A 49 -4.86 -2.20 7.22
N LYS A 50 -4.88 -2.61 8.50
CA LYS A 50 -3.82 -2.27 9.46
C LYS A 50 -2.45 -2.75 8.97
N HIS A 51 -2.36 -3.99 8.49
CA HIS A 51 -1.12 -4.57 7.97
C HIS A 51 -0.53 -3.72 6.85
N TYR A 52 -1.34 -3.32 5.86
CA TYR A 52 -0.86 -2.52 4.73
C TYR A 52 -0.48 -1.10 5.13
N CYS A 53 -1.24 -0.45 6.00
CA CYS A 53 -0.87 0.86 6.55
C CYS A 53 0.49 0.83 7.28
N GLU A 54 0.72 -0.19 8.12
CA GLU A 54 2.02 -0.33 8.79
C GLU A 54 3.16 -0.57 7.81
N ARG A 55 2.92 -1.32 6.74
CA ARG A 55 3.93 -1.63 5.72
C ARG A 55 4.31 -0.39 4.91
N ILE A 56 3.32 0.41 4.48
CA ILE A 56 3.53 1.72 3.83
C ILE A 56 4.33 2.65 4.75
N ARG A 57 3.93 2.77 6.03
CA ARG A 57 4.62 3.62 7.01
C ARG A 57 6.11 3.26 7.15
N ARG A 58 6.44 1.98 7.31
CA ARG A 58 7.84 1.54 7.44
C ARG A 58 8.67 1.86 6.20
N ILE A 59 8.08 1.82 5.00
CA ILE A 59 8.78 2.19 3.77
C ILE A 59 9.00 3.70 3.71
N ALA A 60 7.97 4.49 4.02
CA ALA A 60 8.05 5.95 4.04
C ALA A 60 9.07 6.46 5.08
N GLU A 61 9.09 5.88 6.28
CA GLU A 61 10.06 6.19 7.34
C GLU A 61 11.49 5.91 6.89
N ARG A 62 11.77 4.69 6.39
CA ARG A 62 13.11 4.34 5.88
C ARG A 62 13.59 5.26 4.76
N ARG A 63 12.69 5.77 3.93
CA ARG A 63 13.05 6.71 2.86
C ARG A 63 13.46 8.08 3.39
N LYS A 64 12.85 8.55 4.47
CA LYS A 64 13.22 9.82 5.12
C LYS A 64 14.58 9.76 5.80
N GLU A 65 15.00 8.57 6.25
CA GLU A 65 16.32 8.36 6.85
C GLU A 65 17.48 8.40 5.82
N VAL A 66 17.18 8.21 4.54
CA VAL A 66 18.17 8.09 3.45
C VAL A 66 18.27 9.38 2.60
N ALA A 67 17.32 10.30 2.75
CA ALA A 67 17.26 11.59 2.05
C ALA A 67 17.89 12.72 2.85
#